data_AF-A0A953G9B2-F1
#
_entry.id   AF-A0A953G9B2-F1
#
_cell.length_a   1.000
_cell.length_b   1.000
_cell.length_c   1.000
_cell.angle_alpha   90.00
_cell.angle_beta   90.00
_cell.angle_gamma   90.00
#
_symmetry.space_group_name_H-M   'P 1'
#
loop_
_entity.id
_entity.type
_entity.pdbx_description
1 polymer ?
#
loop_
_entity_poly.entity_id
_entity_poly.type
_entity_poly.pdbx_seq_one_letter_code
_entity_poly.pdbx_strand_id
1 'polypeptide(L)'
;MDNRNRHFRMALFGEASYINVPHDEAEPSLTDDNRGVGAGVILTFLNKHFASSWTLGGIYPFSFSKDNPALHRFIDPAIISVRSAPAIQSSLSFGYLLYPRVYRNFKQANWNLYLELIFKSYGRAKVLLNDQPISSQSIFLAPSAYLEVHPGIQHIINSNLRFDFSVGWKWAGGSYVRYYPLFSFGISRYFYPSIKKSKFNRAS
;
A
#
# COMPACT_ATOMS: atom_id res chain seq x y z
N MET A 1 -12.85 1.36 -35.44
CA MET A 1 -12.96 0.16 -34.58
C MET A 1 -11.74 -0.69 -34.92
N ASP A 2 -10.67 -0.81 -34.12
CA ASP A 2 -10.63 -1.35 -32.77
C ASP A 2 -9.20 -1.14 -32.23
N ASN A 3 -9.05 -0.39 -31.14
CA ASN A 3 -7.74 -0.04 -30.54
C ASN A 3 -7.28 -1.19 -29.63
N ARG A 4 -7.12 -2.39 -30.23
CA ARG A 4 -7.14 -3.72 -29.59
C ARG A 4 -6.12 -3.94 -28.46
N ASN A 5 -5.12 -3.08 -28.34
CA ASN A 5 -4.03 -3.19 -27.35
C ASN A 5 -3.94 -2.00 -26.39
N ARG A 6 -5.00 -1.18 -26.28
CA ARG A 6 -5.09 -0.07 -25.33
C ARG A 6 -6.30 -0.24 -24.43
N HIS A 7 -6.06 -0.41 -23.13
CA HIS A 7 -7.12 -0.50 -22.13
C HIS A 7 -6.91 0.56 -21.06
N PHE A 8 -7.99 1.26 -20.74
CA PHE A 8 -8.07 2.11 -19.56
C PHE A 8 -9.03 1.48 -18.57
N ARG A 9 -8.64 1.43 -17.30
CA ARG A 9 -9.48 0.95 -16.21
C ARG A 9 -9.41 1.96 -15.07
N MET A 10 -10.55 2.22 -14.46
CA MET A 10 -10.67 3.03 -13.26
C MET A 10 -11.42 2.22 -12.22
N ALA A 11 -10.92 2.24 -10.98
CA ALA A 11 -11.57 1.62 -9.84
C ALA A 11 -11.55 2.58 -8.66
N LEU A 12 -12.56 2.50 -7.80
CA LEU A 12 -12.58 3.14 -6.50
C LEU A 12 -12.31 2.09 -5.44
N PHE A 13 -11.63 2.47 -4.37
CA PHE A 13 -11.42 1.61 -3.21
C PHE A 13 -11.73 2.37 -1.92
N GLY A 14 -12.10 1.60 -0.91
CA GLY A 14 -12.27 2.06 0.46
C GLY A 14 -11.69 1.03 1.41
N GLU A 15 -11.11 1.50 2.50
CA GLU A 15 -10.51 0.70 3.55
C GLU A 15 -10.95 1.24 4.91
N ALA A 16 -11.11 0.36 5.88
CA ALA A 16 -11.42 0.71 7.25
C ALA A 16 -10.65 -0.24 8.16
N SER A 17 -10.05 0.30 9.22
CA SER A 17 -9.32 -0.47 10.21
C SER A 17 -9.80 -0.11 11.60
N TYR A 18 -10.03 -1.13 12.43
CA TYR A 18 -10.41 -0.98 13.82
C TYR A 18 -9.37 -1.63 14.71
N ILE A 19 -8.52 -0.79 15.29
CA ILE A 19 -7.44 -1.21 16.19
C ILE A 19 -7.51 -0.37 17.46
N ASN A 20 -7.16 -0.99 18.58
CA ASN A 20 -7.24 -0.36 19.91
C ASN A 20 -5.90 -0.51 20.65
N VAL A 21 -4.83 -0.08 19.99
CA VAL A 21 -3.46 -0.08 20.48
C VAL A 21 -2.96 1.37 20.47
N PRO A 22 -2.15 1.82 21.44
CA PRO A 22 -1.53 3.14 21.37
C PRO A 22 -0.64 3.28 20.14
N HIS A 23 -0.58 4.49 19.57
CA HIS A 23 0.29 4.82 18.44
C HIS A 23 1.30 5.88 18.86
N ASP A 24 2.56 5.64 18.54
CA ASP A 24 3.68 6.48 18.98
C ASP A 24 4.22 7.39 17.85
N GLU A 25 3.62 7.31 16.66
CA GLU A 25 4.10 7.96 15.43
C GLU A 25 3.03 8.78 14.71
N ALA A 26 3.46 9.83 14.01
CA ALA A 26 2.59 10.71 13.24
C ALA A 26 2.11 10.11 11.91
N GLU A 27 2.83 9.12 11.36
CA GLU A 27 2.44 8.50 10.09
C GLU A 27 1.21 7.59 10.30
N PRO A 28 0.06 7.87 9.67
CA PRO A 28 -1.09 6.98 9.78
C PRO A 28 -0.98 5.83 8.76
N SER A 29 -1.17 4.59 9.20
CA SER A 29 -1.20 3.38 8.37
C SER A 29 -2.34 2.47 8.82
N LEU A 30 -3.31 2.22 7.93
CA LEU A 30 -4.49 1.38 8.26
C LEU A 30 -4.21 -0.13 8.20
N THR A 31 -3.08 -0.54 7.61
CA THR A 31 -2.63 -1.94 7.57
C THR A 31 -1.82 -2.32 8.82
N ASP A 32 -1.34 -1.32 9.55
CA ASP A 32 -0.50 -1.50 10.74
C ASP A 32 -1.34 -1.18 11.98
N ASP A 33 -0.89 -0.29 12.86
CA ASP A 33 -1.58 -0.09 14.13
C ASP A 33 -2.73 0.92 14.07
N ASN A 34 -2.83 1.80 13.06
CA ASN A 34 -3.82 2.90 13.15
C ASN A 34 -5.26 2.46 12.90
N ARG A 35 -6.16 2.92 13.78
CA ARG A 35 -7.60 2.95 13.53
C ARG A 35 -7.97 4.09 12.59
N GLY A 36 -8.88 3.85 11.64
CA GLY A 36 -9.40 4.91 10.79
C GLY A 36 -10.10 4.38 9.54
N VAL A 37 -10.32 5.29 8.61
CA VAL A 37 -10.91 5.01 7.30
C VAL A 37 -10.07 5.63 6.21
N GLY A 38 -10.00 4.97 5.06
CA GLY A 38 -9.28 5.44 3.88
C GLY A 38 -10.10 5.21 2.63
N ALA A 39 -9.85 6.02 1.62
CA ALA A 39 -10.51 5.87 0.33
C ALA A 39 -9.62 6.43 -0.78
N GLY A 40 -9.86 5.97 -2.01
CA GLY A 40 -9.11 6.45 -3.15
C GLY A 40 -9.58 5.92 -4.49
N VAL A 41 -8.81 6.25 -5.51
CA VAL A 41 -9.01 5.87 -6.90
C VAL A 41 -7.76 5.21 -7.46
N ILE A 42 -7.96 4.23 -8.32
CA ILE A 42 -6.92 3.53 -9.06
C ILE A 42 -7.19 3.73 -10.54
N LEU A 43 -6.22 4.32 -11.25
CA LEU A 43 -6.23 4.56 -12.68
C LEU A 43 -5.19 3.66 -13.32
N THR A 44 -5.59 2.76 -14.21
CA THR A 44 -4.67 1.83 -14.88
C THR A 44 -4.76 2.01 -16.39
N PHE A 45 -3.61 2.23 -17.01
CA PHE A 45 -3.45 2.32 -18.45
C PHE A 45 -2.56 1.18 -18.92
N LEU A 46 -3.06 0.36 -19.82
CA LEU A 46 -2.28 -0.68 -20.49
C LEU A 46 -2.17 -0.31 -21.97
N ASN A 47 -0.94 -0.21 -22.47
CA ASN A 47 -0.64 0.04 -23.87
C ASN A 47 0.39 -0.98 -24.37
N LYS A 48 -0.08 -2.00 -25.11
CA LYS A 48 0.75 -3.11 -25.61
C LYS A 48 1.51 -3.80 -24.45
N HIS A 49 2.83 -3.61 -24.41
CA HIS A 49 3.77 -4.23 -23.47
C HIS A 49 4.05 -3.36 -22.24
N PHE A 50 3.47 -2.16 -22.18
CA PHE A 50 3.65 -1.21 -21.09
C PHE A 50 2.36 -1.03 -20.31
N ALA A 51 2.44 -1.21 -19.00
CA ALA A 51 1.38 -0.94 -18.06
C ALA A 51 1.81 0.24 -17.17
N SER A 52 0.91 1.18 -16.93
CA SER A 52 1.06 2.16 -15.84
C SER A 52 -0.17 2.11 -14.97
N SER A 53 0.01 2.19 -13.65
CA SER A 53 -1.09 2.29 -12.70
C SER A 53 -0.79 3.38 -11.69
N TRP A 54 -1.77 4.25 -11.47
CA TRP A 54 -1.68 5.34 -10.52
C TRP A 54 -2.79 5.18 -9.48
N THR A 55 -2.38 5.02 -8.23
CA THR A 55 -3.26 4.98 -7.07
C THR A 55 -3.13 6.30 -6.33
N LEU A 56 -4.27 6.90 -6.01
CA LEU A 56 -4.38 8.12 -5.22
C LEU A 56 -5.40 7.88 -4.12
N GLY A 57 -5.04 8.17 -2.88
CA GLY A 57 -5.96 8.01 -1.75
C GLY A 57 -5.59 8.88 -0.57
N GLY A 58 -6.47 8.88 0.42
CA GLY A 58 -6.25 9.54 1.70
C GLY A 58 -6.68 8.66 2.84
N ILE A 59 -6.04 8.84 3.99
CA ILE A 59 -6.34 8.17 5.24
C ILE A 59 -6.81 9.23 6.24
N TYR A 60 -7.95 8.97 6.85
CA TYR A 60 -8.45 9.70 8.01
C TYR A 60 -8.33 8.82 9.26
N PRO A 61 -7.28 9.01 10.08
CA PRO A 61 -7.11 8.25 11.31
C PRO A 61 -8.10 8.73 12.38
N PHE A 62 -8.62 7.79 13.16
CA PHE A 62 -9.41 8.10 14.36
C PHE A 62 -8.50 8.23 15.58
N SER A 63 -8.90 9.04 16.55
CA SER A 63 -8.14 9.21 17.78
C SER A 63 -8.15 7.94 18.63
N PHE A 64 -7.04 7.66 19.29
CA PHE A 64 -6.96 6.69 20.38
C PHE A 64 -7.03 7.44 21.71
N SER A 65 -7.79 6.94 22.67
CA SER A 65 -7.93 7.54 24.00
C SER A 65 -7.83 6.45 25.06
N LYS A 66 -7.02 6.69 26.10
CA LYS A 66 -6.86 5.79 27.23
C LYS A 66 -6.75 6.57 28.54
N ASP A 67 -7.45 6.10 29.56
CA ASP A 67 -7.30 6.63 30.91
C ASP A 67 -5.94 6.23 31.49
N ASN A 68 -5.28 7.15 32.18
CA ASN A 68 -3.99 6.94 32.81
C ASN A 68 -4.09 7.06 34.34
N PRO A 69 -4.30 5.94 35.06
CA PRO A 69 -4.46 5.94 36.51
C PRO A 69 -3.25 6.50 37.27
N ALA A 70 -2.06 6.48 36.68
CA ALA A 70 -0.86 7.03 37.32
C ALA A 70 -0.94 8.56 37.49
N LEU A 71 -1.74 9.24 36.67
CA LEU A 71 -1.94 10.68 36.71
C LEU A 71 -3.11 11.11 37.60
N HIS A 72 -3.96 10.19 38.08
CA HIS A 72 -5.10 10.50 38.95
C HIS A 72 -4.69 11.19 40.27
N ARG A 73 -3.44 11.02 40.70
CA ARG A 73 -2.88 11.74 41.86
C ARG A 73 -2.70 13.24 41.63
N PHE A 74 -2.68 13.67 40.37
CA PHE A 74 -2.46 15.05 39.97
C PHE A 74 -3.69 15.65 39.27
N ILE A 75 -4.37 14.87 38.43
CA ILE A 75 -5.48 15.30 37.58
C ILE A 75 -6.46 14.12 37.44
N ASP A 76 -7.75 14.34 37.73
CA ASP A 76 -8.82 13.34 37.61
C ASP A 76 -10.04 13.97 36.90
N PRO A 77 -10.49 13.47 35.74
CA PRO A 77 -9.96 12.31 35.00
C PRO A 77 -8.59 12.61 34.33
N ALA A 78 -7.81 11.58 33.97
CA ALA A 78 -6.56 11.72 33.24
C ALA A 78 -6.59 10.98 31.91
N ILE A 79 -7.43 11.44 30.99
CA ILE A 79 -7.59 10.84 29.67
C ILE A 79 -6.49 11.37 28.75
N ILE A 80 -5.60 10.48 28.32
CA ILE A 80 -4.60 10.78 27.30
C ILE A 80 -5.16 10.32 25.96
N SER A 81 -5.19 11.22 24.98
CA SER A 81 -5.55 10.87 23.61
C SER A 81 -4.48 11.27 22.61
N VAL A 82 -4.28 10.41 21.60
CA VAL A 82 -3.36 10.65 20.49
C VAL A 82 -4.17 10.76 19.22
N ARG A 83 -3.95 11.84 18.48
CA ARG A 83 -4.64 12.14 17.21
C ARG A 83 -3.62 12.42 16.11
N SER A 84 -3.47 11.46 15.20
CA SER A 84 -2.70 11.67 13.98
C SER A 84 -3.47 12.57 13.00
N ALA A 85 -2.73 13.32 12.18
CA ALA A 85 -3.34 14.12 11.12
C ALA A 85 -3.77 13.21 9.96
N PRO A 86 -4.74 13.64 9.13
CA PRO A 86 -5.00 12.97 7.87
C PRO A 86 -3.75 12.88 7.00
N ALA A 87 -3.64 11.80 6.24
CA ALA A 87 -2.57 11.60 5.27
C ALA A 87 -3.10 11.50 3.86
N ILE A 88 -2.27 11.92 2.91
CA ILE A 88 -2.46 11.69 1.49
C ILE A 88 -1.39 10.69 1.05
N GLN A 89 -1.80 9.70 0.27
CA GLN A 89 -0.92 8.68 -0.26
C GLN A 89 -1.13 8.50 -1.77
N SER A 90 -0.04 8.21 -2.47
CA SER A 90 -0.08 7.88 -3.89
C SER A 90 0.95 6.81 -4.21
N SER A 91 0.60 5.87 -5.09
CA SER A 91 1.55 4.94 -5.69
C SER A 91 1.43 5.01 -7.21
N LEU A 92 2.54 5.27 -7.88
CA LEU A 92 2.64 5.25 -9.33
C LEU A 92 3.55 4.08 -9.73
N SER A 93 2.96 3.11 -10.42
CA SER A 93 3.64 1.91 -10.88
C SER A 93 3.74 1.88 -12.39
N PHE A 94 4.85 1.37 -12.88
CA PHE A 94 5.12 1.11 -14.28
C PHE A 94 5.59 -0.33 -14.43
N GLY A 95 5.03 -1.04 -15.41
CA GLY A 95 5.39 -2.41 -15.74
C GLY A 95 5.69 -2.54 -17.22
N TYR A 96 6.74 -3.27 -17.57
CA TYR A 96 7.13 -3.52 -18.95
C TYR A 96 7.46 -5.00 -19.16
N LEU A 97 6.81 -5.63 -20.15
CA LEU A 97 7.14 -6.98 -20.59
C LEU A 97 8.45 -6.95 -21.40
N LEU A 98 9.54 -7.42 -20.79
CA LEU A 98 10.86 -7.46 -21.42
C LEU A 98 10.98 -8.64 -22.38
N TYR A 99 10.52 -9.83 -21.97
CA TYR A 99 10.60 -11.06 -22.77
C TYR A 99 9.49 -12.05 -22.39
N PRO A 100 8.93 -12.84 -23.34
CA PRO A 100 9.14 -12.79 -24.78
C PRO A 100 8.32 -11.67 -25.43
N ARG A 101 8.87 -11.01 -26.46
CA ARG A 101 8.14 -9.96 -27.21
C ARG A 101 6.86 -10.48 -27.89
N VAL A 102 6.87 -11.76 -28.29
CA VAL A 102 5.73 -12.49 -28.85
C VAL A 102 5.66 -13.87 -28.21
N TYR A 103 4.52 -14.22 -27.64
CA TYR A 103 4.27 -15.55 -27.12
C TYR A 103 4.07 -16.54 -28.25
N ARG A 104 4.86 -17.61 -28.24
CA ARG A 104 4.65 -18.80 -29.08
C ARG A 104 3.83 -19.84 -28.33
N ASN A 105 4.06 -20.00 -27.02
CA ASN A 105 3.41 -21.00 -26.17
C ASN A 105 3.28 -20.51 -24.72
N PHE A 106 2.25 -20.97 -24.01
CA PHE A 106 1.99 -20.64 -22.60
C PHE A 106 3.05 -21.15 -21.60
N LYS A 107 3.93 -22.07 -22.04
CA LYS A 107 5.02 -22.61 -21.20
C LYS A 107 6.28 -21.76 -21.19
N GLN A 108 6.33 -20.70 -22.00
CA GLN A 108 7.53 -19.87 -22.11
C GLN A 108 7.77 -19.04 -20.84
N ALA A 109 9.05 -18.87 -20.51
CA ALA A 109 9.48 -17.98 -19.44
C ALA A 109 9.21 -16.52 -19.82
N ASN A 110 8.66 -15.75 -18.89
CA ASN A 110 8.36 -14.33 -19.04
C ASN A 110 9.17 -13.51 -18.03
N TRP A 111 9.84 -12.46 -18.53
CA TRP A 111 10.51 -11.44 -17.73
C TRP A 111 9.76 -10.11 -17.83
N ASN A 112 9.34 -9.58 -16.69
CA ASN A 112 8.77 -8.25 -16.56
C ASN A 112 9.71 -7.36 -15.72
N LEU A 113 9.85 -6.10 -16.12
CA LEU A 113 10.45 -5.07 -15.30
C LEU A 113 9.34 -4.22 -14.69
N TYR A 114 9.52 -3.79 -13.46
CA TYR A 114 8.61 -2.84 -12.84
C TYR A 114 9.36 -1.76 -12.07
N LEU A 115 8.72 -0.60 -11.97
CA LEU A 115 9.16 0.53 -11.18
C LEU A 115 7.96 1.07 -10.43
N GLU A 116 8.05 1.14 -9.11
CA GLU A 116 7.02 1.73 -8.27
C GLU A 116 7.56 2.97 -7.55
N LEU A 117 6.76 4.03 -7.55
CA LEU A 117 7.02 5.30 -6.90
C LEU A 117 5.93 5.51 -5.84
N ILE A 118 6.32 5.51 -4.57
CA ILE A 118 5.39 5.65 -3.45
C ILE A 118 5.58 7.02 -2.83
N PHE A 119 4.50 7.79 -2.76
CA PHE A 119 4.43 9.11 -2.15
C PHE A 119 3.49 9.06 -0.95
N LYS A 120 3.89 9.67 0.15
CA LYS A 120 3.00 9.88 1.30
C LYS A 120 3.33 11.19 1.99
N SER A 121 2.30 11.87 2.46
CA SER A 121 2.40 13.12 3.21
C SER A 121 1.39 13.15 4.33
N TYR A 122 1.82 13.59 5.52
CA TYR A 122 1.00 13.64 6.72
C TYR A 122 1.41 14.80 7.64
N GLY A 123 0.43 15.30 8.40
CA GLY A 123 0.63 16.38 9.37
C GLY A 123 1.15 15.92 10.73
N ARG A 124 1.37 16.88 11.63
CA ARG A 124 1.78 16.63 13.02
C ARG A 124 0.70 15.88 13.79
N ALA A 125 1.07 14.83 14.50
CA ALA A 125 0.20 14.20 15.49
C ALA A 125 0.12 15.04 16.77
N LYS A 126 -1.06 15.07 17.39
CA LYS A 126 -1.33 15.81 18.62
C LYS A 126 -1.55 14.83 19.76
N VAL A 127 -0.95 15.13 20.91
CA VAL A 127 -1.28 14.48 22.18
C VAL A 127 -2.17 15.43 22.96
N LEU A 128 -3.27 14.93 23.48
CA LEU A 128 -4.20 15.69 24.29
C LEU A 128 -4.32 15.05 25.67
N LEU A 129 -4.42 15.89 26.69
CA LEU A 129 -4.78 15.51 28.05
C LEU A 129 -6.13 16.15 28.35
N ASN A 130 -7.16 15.33 28.60
CA ASN A 130 -8.54 15.79 28.77
C ASN A 130 -8.99 16.76 27.67
N ASP A 131 -8.75 16.36 26.42
CA ASP A 131 -9.04 17.13 25.20
C ASP A 131 -8.28 18.47 25.06
N GLN A 132 -7.35 18.79 25.96
CA GLN A 132 -6.46 19.93 25.83
C GLN A 132 -5.13 19.51 25.19
N PRO A 133 -4.68 20.19 24.12
CA PRO A 133 -3.44 19.84 23.45
C PRO A 133 -2.26 20.11 24.39
N ILE A 134 -1.41 19.11 24.59
CA ILE A 134 -0.13 19.29 25.26
C ILE A 134 0.98 19.44 24.21
N SER A 135 1.89 20.38 24.45
CA SER A 135 3.03 20.57 23.56
C SER A 135 3.99 19.39 23.72
N SER A 136 3.97 18.48 22.74
CA SER A 136 4.96 17.41 22.63
C SER A 136 5.97 17.79 21.55
N GLN A 137 7.25 17.89 21.92
CA GLN A 137 8.36 18.13 20.99
C GLN A 137 8.93 16.83 20.42
N SER A 138 8.22 15.71 20.57
CA SER A 138 8.68 14.43 20.05
C SER A 138 8.85 14.48 18.53
N ILE A 139 10.02 14.06 18.08
CA ILE A 139 10.37 14.01 16.66
C ILE A 139 9.46 13.04 15.89
N PHE A 140 8.98 11.97 16.55
CA PHE A 140 8.07 10.97 16.00
C PHE A 140 6.67 11.52 15.67
N LEU A 141 6.28 12.63 16.31
CA LEU A 141 5.00 13.30 16.05
C LEU A 141 5.11 14.39 14.97
N ALA A 142 6.29 14.63 14.42
CA ALA A 142 6.52 15.68 13.44
C ALA A 142 5.80 15.39 12.10
N PRO A 143 5.36 16.42 11.37
CA PRO A 143 4.83 16.25 10.03
C PRO A 143 5.95 15.76 9.10
N SER A 144 5.58 14.99 8.09
CA SER A 144 6.54 14.61 7.04
C SER A 144 5.88 14.30 5.71
N ALA A 145 6.70 14.34 4.67
CA ALA A 145 6.40 13.82 3.35
C ALA A 145 7.61 13.04 2.82
N TYR A 146 7.37 11.99 2.06
CA TYR A 146 8.44 11.19 1.47
C TYR A 146 8.07 10.64 0.08
N LEU A 147 9.12 10.33 -0.67
CA LEU A 147 9.09 9.61 -1.93
C LEU A 147 10.03 8.39 -1.82
N GLU A 148 9.50 7.22 -2.13
CA GLU A 148 10.26 5.99 -2.30
C GLU A 148 10.23 5.49 -3.73
N VAL A 149 11.31 4.84 -4.11
CA VAL A 149 11.51 4.29 -5.45
C VAL A 149 11.83 2.81 -5.30
N HIS A 150 11.07 1.97 -6.00
CA HIS A 150 11.11 0.52 -5.92
C HIS A 150 11.22 -0.08 -7.32
N PRO A 151 12.41 -0.12 -7.94
CA PRO A 151 12.63 -0.95 -9.12
C PRO A 151 12.60 -2.42 -8.76
N GLY A 152 12.12 -3.23 -9.69
CA GLY A 152 12.17 -4.67 -9.56
C GLY A 152 12.04 -5.41 -10.87
N ILE A 153 12.26 -6.71 -10.77
CA ILE A 153 12.18 -7.68 -11.85
C ILE A 153 11.32 -8.85 -11.41
N GLN A 154 10.53 -9.35 -12.34
CA GLN A 154 9.66 -10.48 -12.13
C GLN A 154 9.93 -11.52 -13.21
N HIS A 155 10.08 -12.77 -12.78
CA HIS A 155 10.28 -13.91 -13.67
C HIS A 155 9.15 -14.92 -13.48
N ILE A 156 8.41 -15.21 -14.56
CA ILE A 156 7.30 -16.15 -14.57
C ILE A 156 7.67 -17.36 -15.42
N ILE A 157 7.57 -18.55 -14.83
CA ILE A 157 7.86 -19.84 -15.47
C ILE A 157 6.55 -20.61 -15.62
N ASN A 158 6.34 -21.23 -16.79
CA ASN A 158 5.18 -22.07 -17.09
C ASN A 158 3.82 -21.41 -16.81
N SER A 159 3.77 -20.08 -16.81
CA SER A 159 2.60 -19.28 -16.43
C SER A 159 1.99 -19.63 -15.06
N ASN A 160 2.74 -20.32 -14.18
CA ASN A 160 2.22 -20.81 -12.91
C ASN A 160 3.14 -20.53 -11.71
N LEU A 161 4.44 -20.33 -11.93
CA LEU A 161 5.40 -20.00 -10.90
C LEU A 161 5.97 -18.63 -11.20
N ARG A 162 5.97 -17.74 -10.21
CA ARG A 162 6.45 -16.38 -10.33
C ARG A 162 7.43 -16.09 -9.21
N PHE A 163 8.56 -15.52 -9.60
CA PHE A 163 9.57 -14.96 -8.72
C PHE A 163 9.58 -13.45 -8.89
N ASP A 164 9.63 -12.73 -7.78
CA ASP A 164 9.62 -11.27 -7.73
C ASP A 164 10.82 -10.83 -6.90
N PHE A 165 11.55 -9.83 -7.40
CA PHE A 165 12.62 -9.19 -6.66
C PHE A 165 12.56 -7.68 -6.86
N SER A 166 12.52 -6.92 -5.78
CA SER A 166 12.69 -5.47 -5.80
C SER A 166 13.58 -4.98 -4.69
N VAL A 167 14.14 -3.80 -4.92
CA VAL A 167 14.81 -3.02 -3.89
C VAL A 167 14.11 -1.67 -3.81
N GLY A 168 13.60 -1.34 -2.63
CA GLY A 168 12.98 -0.07 -2.32
C GLY A 168 13.97 0.81 -1.57
N TRP A 169 14.07 2.07 -1.94
CA TRP A 169 14.78 3.05 -1.11
C TRP A 169 14.08 4.39 -1.14
N LYS A 170 14.35 5.18 -0.11
CA LYS A 170 13.87 6.56 -0.04
C LYS A 170 14.69 7.44 -0.97
N TRP A 171 13.98 8.18 -1.82
CA TRP A 171 14.57 9.13 -2.74
C TRP A 171 14.55 10.56 -2.22
N ALA A 172 13.43 10.98 -1.61
CA ALA A 172 13.28 12.33 -1.06
C ALA A 172 12.42 12.34 0.21
N GLY A 173 12.69 13.32 1.09
CA GLY A 173 11.99 13.46 2.37
C GLY A 173 12.22 12.29 3.32
N GLY A 174 11.33 12.08 4.29
CA GLY A 174 11.44 10.87 5.09
C GLY A 174 10.46 10.66 6.22
N SER A 175 10.01 9.41 6.36
CA SER A 175 9.33 8.94 7.56
C SER A 175 10.31 8.41 8.61
N TYR A 176 9.90 8.45 9.88
CA TYR A 176 10.60 7.85 11.03
C TYR A 176 10.51 6.33 11.05
N VAL A 177 9.63 5.73 10.26
CA VAL A 177 9.48 4.26 10.22
C VAL A 177 10.35 3.64 9.13
N ARG A 178 10.93 4.46 8.25
CA ARG A 178 11.56 3.99 7.01
C ARG A 178 12.93 4.66 6.84
N TYR A 179 13.99 3.95 7.21
CA TYR A 179 15.38 4.46 7.14
C TYR A 179 16.31 3.65 6.26
N TYR A 180 16.01 2.39 6.03
CA TYR A 180 16.90 1.45 5.36
C TYR A 180 16.32 1.05 3.99
N PRO A 181 17.18 0.67 3.02
CA PRO A 181 16.69 0.05 1.80
C PRO A 181 15.95 -1.25 2.13
N LEU A 182 14.81 -1.45 1.51
CA LEU A 182 13.98 -2.65 1.66
C LEU A 182 14.23 -3.59 0.49
N PHE A 183 14.77 -4.77 0.77
CA PHE A 183 14.87 -5.83 -0.23
C PHE A 183 13.65 -6.74 -0.12
N SER A 184 12.90 -6.84 -1.20
CA SER A 184 11.69 -7.66 -1.28
C SER A 184 11.93 -8.83 -2.20
N PHE A 185 11.64 -10.03 -1.71
CA PHE A 185 11.67 -11.26 -2.49
C PHE A 185 10.34 -11.98 -2.35
N GLY A 186 9.72 -12.32 -3.47
CA GLY A 186 8.43 -12.99 -3.53
C GLY A 186 8.50 -14.27 -4.36
N ILE A 187 7.82 -15.30 -3.89
CA ILE A 187 7.53 -16.51 -4.68
C ILE A 187 6.02 -16.73 -4.63
N SER A 188 5.39 -16.83 -5.79
CA SER A 188 3.97 -17.18 -5.90
C SER A 188 3.77 -18.33 -6.88
N ARG A 189 2.91 -19.28 -6.50
CA ARG A 189 2.55 -20.42 -7.34
C ARG A 189 1.04 -20.51 -7.48
N TYR A 190 0.56 -20.51 -8.72
CA TYR A 190 -0.84 -20.67 -9.07
C TYR A 190 -1.17 -22.14 -9.26
N PHE A 191 -2.20 -22.61 -8.54
CA PHE A 191 -2.75 -23.96 -8.71
C PHE A 191 -4.05 -23.85 -9.49
N TYR A 192 -4.05 -24.42 -10.70
CA TYR A 192 -5.26 -24.52 -11.51
C TYR A 192 -5.93 -25.87 -11.21
N PRO A 193 -7.12 -25.91 -10.59
CA PRO A 193 -7.86 -27.15 -10.47
C PRO A 193 -8.22 -27.65 -11.87
N SER A 194 -7.86 -28.90 -12.18
CA SER A 194 -8.31 -29.55 -13.41
C SER A 194 -9.80 -29.81 -13.28
N ILE A 195 -10.63 -28.94 -13.86
CA ILE A 195 -12.05 -29.22 -14.04
C ILE A 195 -12.11 -30.38 -15.06
N LYS A 196 -12.31 -31.60 -14.56
CA LYS A 196 -12.67 -32.73 -15.42
C LYS A 196 -13.92 -32.30 -16.19
N LYS A 197 -13.82 -32.25 -17.53
CA LYS A 197 -14.99 -32.14 -18.41
C LYS A 197 -15.85 -33.38 -18.19
N SER A 198 -16.78 -33.29 -17.24
CA SER A 198 -17.88 -34.24 -17.13
C SER A 198 -18.77 -34.06 -18.35
N LYS A 199 -18.97 -35.18 -19.07
CA LYS A 199 -19.74 -35.32 -20.30
C LYS A 199 -21.07 -34.55 -20.26
N PHE A 200 -21.16 -33.43 -20.96
CA PHE A 200 -22.42 -32.93 -21.50
C PHE A 200 -22.60 -33.54 -22.90
N ASN A 201 -22.93 -34.83 -22.93
CA ASN A 201 -23.45 -35.53 -24.10
C ASN A 201 -24.69 -36.28 -23.62
N ARG A 202 -25.87 -35.67 -23.78
CA ARG A 202 -27.19 -36.30 -23.98
C ARG A 202 -28.28 -35.23 -23.91
N ALA A 203 -28.77 -34.82 -25.07
CA ALA A 203 -30.19 -34.80 -25.40
C ALA A 203 -30.29 -34.49 -26.90
N SER A 204 -30.54 -35.56 -27.64
CA SER A 204 -31.14 -35.61 -28.97
C SER A 204 -32.42 -34.80 -29.05
#